data_AF-A0A1I5Z3F5-F1
#
_entry.id   AF-A0A1I5Z3F5-F1
#
_cell.length_a   1.000
_cell.length_b   1.000
_cell.length_c   1.000
_cell.angle_alpha   90.00
_cell.angle_beta   90.00
_cell.angle_gamma   90.00
#
_symmetry.space_group_name_H-M   'P 1'
#
loop_
_entity.id
_entity.type
_entity.pdbx_description
1 polymer ?
#
loop_
_entity_poly.entity_id
_entity_poly.type
_entity_poly.pdbx_seq_one_letter_code
_entity_poly.pdbx_strand_id
1 'polypeptide(L)'
;LNRIEDLAVETAAAKSSIKCGCDGLMDYLTGDGNCQSVIYNLELLKRDISKNKVSHKLSNPAGGTGQVKVGEVCIDNLQIRFYGDNPEINPLSKQKTQEGIDFNAANSGNIVLNVNVLDKAEKDKKIEAVWGYLGDKTEEDHQATFPVTGTQLHEIFPDTPQDRCDEVAALLNKYSDKFEINTPLRMAHFLGQVGWESGRLMAMGTKSGEGTCYKEKSTGWNIWYKLTWKELPYDHTGCPDAPDNNSQRVKNKNSWSSISEVPKKYICDGGEVTSKIAGKNLFCYVYRCEGGNGDENSCDGYTYRGHGIMQLTWKKQYEAYNKWLVSKGFSSDYKSLLSDPDEGFKDMEIDILSGMWYWDINTCNEAADKIKSGCTQVEFDKITGKINKGLVDSDKRKIIFEDSYKILNK
;
A
#
# COMPACT_ATOMS: atom_id res chain seq x y z
N LEU A 1 19.92 -36.60 19.40
CA LEU A 1 19.02 -35.52 19.87
C LEU A 1 18.90 -34.34 18.90
N ASN A 2 19.69 -34.25 17.82
CA ASN A 2 19.54 -33.19 16.80
C ASN A 2 19.05 -33.76 15.46
N ARG A 3 17.74 -34.04 15.34
CA ARG A 3 17.12 -34.41 14.05
C ARG A 3 15.63 -34.07 13.94
N ILE A 4 15.10 -33.22 14.83
CA ILE A 4 13.68 -32.86 14.86
C ILE A 4 13.45 -31.38 14.48
N GLU A 5 14.47 -30.52 14.55
CA GLU A 5 14.30 -29.09 14.21
C GLU A 5 14.47 -28.76 12.71
N ASP A 6 15.19 -29.59 11.94
CA ASP A 6 15.37 -29.36 10.50
C ASP A 6 14.13 -29.71 9.65
N LEU A 7 13.17 -30.48 10.19
CA LEU A 7 11.91 -30.79 9.51
C LEU A 7 10.84 -29.68 9.66
N ALA A 8 11.02 -28.74 10.60
CA ALA A 8 10.09 -27.63 10.81
C ALA A 8 10.38 -26.43 9.89
N VAL A 9 11.62 -26.27 9.43
CA VAL A 9 12.03 -25.15 8.56
C VAL A 9 11.78 -25.48 7.08
N GLU A 10 11.97 -26.74 6.64
CA GLU A 10 11.59 -27.18 5.29
C GLU A 10 10.07 -27.21 5.06
N THR A 11 9.26 -27.26 6.12
CA THR A 11 7.79 -27.27 6.00
C THR A 11 7.14 -25.88 6.08
N ALA A 12 7.88 -24.80 6.36
CA ALA A 12 7.34 -23.44 6.32
C ALA A 12 7.35 -22.85 4.91
N ALA A 13 8.41 -23.12 4.12
CA ALA A 13 8.50 -22.66 2.73
C ALA A 13 7.55 -23.43 1.79
N ALA A 14 7.26 -24.70 2.09
CA ALA A 14 6.34 -25.53 1.32
C ALA A 14 4.85 -25.22 1.58
N LYS A 15 4.50 -24.54 2.69
CA LYS A 15 3.11 -24.25 3.09
C LYS A 15 2.49 -23.02 2.42
N SER A 16 3.26 -22.17 1.74
CA SER A 16 2.77 -20.85 1.31
C SER A 16 2.47 -20.70 -0.19
N SER A 17 2.92 -21.64 -1.04
CA SER A 17 2.80 -21.49 -2.50
C SER A 17 1.62 -22.26 -3.09
N ILE A 18 0.92 -21.61 -4.03
CA ILE A 18 -0.11 -22.23 -4.88
C ILE A 18 0.21 -21.90 -6.34
N LYS A 19 0.00 -22.86 -7.25
CA LYS A 19 0.18 -22.68 -8.70
C LYS A 19 -0.97 -23.29 -9.47
N CYS A 20 -1.24 -22.77 -10.66
CA CYS A 20 -2.20 -23.37 -11.58
C CYS A 20 -1.55 -24.62 -12.22
N GLY A 21 -2.34 -25.69 -12.33
CA GLY A 21 -1.90 -26.96 -12.93
C GLY A 21 -1.11 -27.85 -11.97
N CYS A 22 -0.78 -29.05 -12.44
CA CYS A 22 0.06 -30.03 -11.73
C CYS A 22 1.12 -30.63 -12.65
N ASP A 23 2.31 -30.90 -12.12
CA ASP A 23 3.43 -31.45 -12.90
C ASP A 23 3.15 -32.91 -13.34
N GLY A 24 3.36 -33.22 -14.62
CA GLY A 24 3.36 -34.60 -15.13
C GLY A 24 2.00 -35.21 -15.46
N LEU A 25 0.90 -34.48 -15.28
CA LEU A 25 -0.40 -34.81 -15.87
C LEU A 25 -0.48 -34.15 -17.25
N MET A 26 -0.93 -34.89 -18.28
CA MET A 26 -1.23 -34.26 -19.57
C MET A 26 -2.27 -33.17 -19.32
N ASP A 27 -1.99 -31.96 -19.82
CA ASP A 27 -3.00 -30.92 -20.00
C ASP A 27 -4.17 -31.57 -20.75
N TYR A 28 -5.24 -31.93 -20.03
CA TYR A 28 -6.48 -32.35 -20.66
C TYR A 28 -7.07 -31.09 -21.27
N LEU A 29 -6.57 -30.73 -22.45
CA LEU A 29 -7.06 -29.70 -23.35
C LEU A 29 -8.48 -30.04 -23.81
N THR A 30 -9.43 -29.95 -22.90
CA THR A 30 -10.85 -29.72 -23.18
C THR A 30 -11.45 -28.95 -22.01
N GLY A 31 -11.29 -27.63 -22.01
CA GLY A 31 -12.13 -26.76 -21.18
C GLY A 31 -11.78 -26.72 -19.69
N ASP A 32 -10.49 -26.69 -19.38
CA ASP A 32 -9.91 -26.55 -18.05
C ASP A 32 -10.56 -25.34 -17.38
N GLY A 33 -11.40 -25.61 -16.39
CA GLY A 33 -12.07 -24.54 -15.67
C GLY A 33 -11.03 -23.63 -15.00
N ASN A 34 -11.48 -22.42 -14.69
CA ASN A 34 -10.63 -21.27 -14.41
C ASN A 34 -9.77 -21.42 -13.13
N CYS A 35 -8.63 -22.14 -13.21
CA CYS A 35 -7.67 -22.32 -12.11
C CYS A 35 -7.18 -20.97 -11.55
N GLN A 36 -7.09 -19.95 -12.41
CA GLN A 36 -6.73 -18.59 -12.02
C GLN A 36 -7.80 -17.97 -11.11
N SER A 37 -9.09 -18.17 -11.43
CA SER A 37 -10.18 -17.79 -10.52
C SER A 37 -10.17 -18.59 -9.22
N VAL A 38 -9.80 -19.88 -9.25
CA VAL A 38 -9.66 -20.68 -8.03
C VAL A 38 -8.56 -20.08 -7.14
N ILE A 39 -7.37 -19.83 -7.70
CA ILE A 39 -6.24 -19.23 -6.98
C ILE A 39 -6.59 -17.85 -6.44
N TYR A 40 -7.18 -16.98 -7.26
CA TYR A 40 -7.59 -15.64 -6.87
C TYR A 40 -8.48 -15.65 -5.63
N ASN A 41 -9.48 -16.51 -5.60
CA ASN A 41 -10.40 -16.62 -4.47
C ASN A 41 -9.73 -17.20 -3.21
N LEU A 42 -8.81 -18.15 -3.36
CA LEU A 42 -8.05 -18.69 -2.21
C LEU A 42 -7.07 -17.65 -1.63
N GLU A 43 -6.39 -16.87 -2.47
CA GLU A 43 -5.54 -15.75 -2.03
C GLU A 43 -6.37 -14.67 -1.31
N LEU A 44 -7.58 -14.36 -1.82
CA LEU A 44 -8.52 -13.44 -1.15
C LEU A 44 -8.89 -13.93 0.24
N LEU A 45 -9.27 -15.21 0.38
CA LEU A 45 -9.65 -15.80 1.66
C LEU A 45 -8.47 -15.86 2.63
N LYS A 46 -7.30 -16.32 2.17
CA LYS A 46 -6.06 -16.36 2.96
C LYS A 46 -5.70 -14.97 3.50
N ARG A 47 -5.76 -13.94 2.63
CA ARG A 47 -5.54 -12.55 3.03
C ARG A 47 -6.54 -12.12 4.10
N ASP A 48 -7.83 -12.35 3.88
CA ASP A 48 -8.85 -11.88 4.81
C ASP A 48 -8.78 -12.59 6.16
N ILE A 49 -8.46 -13.90 6.17
CA ILE A 49 -8.17 -14.66 7.39
C ILE A 49 -6.97 -14.06 8.12
N SER A 50 -5.87 -13.77 7.42
CA SER A 50 -4.67 -13.15 8.01
C SER A 50 -4.88 -11.71 8.51
N LYS A 51 -5.99 -11.07 8.10
CA LYS A 51 -6.40 -9.74 8.54
C LYS A 51 -7.50 -9.79 9.61
N ASN A 52 -7.82 -10.98 10.12
CA ASN A 52 -8.91 -11.19 11.08
C ASN A 52 -10.25 -10.58 10.63
N LYS A 53 -10.50 -10.56 9.32
CA LYS A 53 -11.68 -9.90 8.76
C LYS A 53 -12.93 -10.72 9.08
N VAL A 54 -13.85 -10.14 9.85
CA VAL A 54 -15.10 -10.79 10.28
C VAL A 54 -16.21 -10.77 9.22
N SER A 55 -16.06 -9.95 8.17
CA SER A 55 -17.01 -9.85 7.05
C SER A 55 -16.32 -9.42 5.75
N HIS A 56 -16.68 -10.03 4.61
CA HIS A 56 -16.32 -9.58 3.28
C HIS A 56 -17.52 -9.65 2.34
N LYS A 57 -17.96 -8.50 1.81
CA LYS A 57 -18.96 -8.43 0.74
C LYS A 57 -18.31 -8.59 -0.63
N LEU A 58 -18.63 -9.69 -1.30
CA LEU A 58 -18.10 -10.03 -2.62
C LEU A 58 -18.98 -9.38 -3.69
N SER A 59 -18.37 -8.65 -4.63
CA SER A 59 -19.07 -8.05 -5.76
C SER A 59 -18.88 -8.90 -7.00
N ASN A 60 -19.96 -9.49 -7.52
CA ASN A 60 -20.00 -10.42 -8.65
C ASN A 60 -18.95 -11.54 -8.55
N PRO A 61 -18.94 -12.34 -7.46
CA PRO A 61 -17.93 -13.37 -7.31
C PRO A 61 -18.04 -14.42 -8.42
N ALA A 62 -16.93 -14.68 -9.08
CA ALA A 62 -16.81 -15.77 -10.05
C ALA A 62 -16.31 -17.02 -9.33
N GLY A 63 -17.17 -18.02 -9.21
CA GLY A 63 -16.76 -19.39 -8.87
C GLY A 63 -15.92 -20.02 -9.98
N GLY A 64 -15.44 -21.22 -9.72
CA GLY A 64 -14.63 -21.94 -10.71
C GLY A 64 -14.39 -23.36 -10.29
N THR A 65 -13.93 -24.19 -11.21
CA THR A 65 -13.33 -25.49 -10.92
C THR A 65 -12.02 -25.53 -11.67
N GLY A 66 -10.92 -25.94 -11.05
CA GLY A 66 -9.63 -25.94 -11.73
C GLY A 66 -8.61 -26.82 -11.04
N GLN A 67 -7.56 -27.16 -11.79
CA GLN A 67 -6.41 -27.90 -11.30
C GLN A 67 -5.41 -26.94 -10.64
N VAL A 68 -4.98 -27.26 -9.43
CA VAL A 68 -4.00 -26.45 -8.68
C VAL A 68 -3.01 -27.34 -7.94
N LYS A 69 -1.77 -26.86 -7.79
CA LYS A 69 -0.75 -27.43 -6.93
C LYS A 69 -0.57 -26.55 -5.70
N VAL A 70 -0.87 -27.10 -4.51
CA VAL A 70 -0.69 -26.42 -3.21
C VAL A 70 0.51 -27.05 -2.51
N GLY A 71 1.63 -26.32 -2.41
CA GLY A 71 2.91 -26.91 -2.04
C GLY A 71 3.29 -28.06 -2.98
N GLU A 72 3.41 -29.28 -2.46
CA GLU A 72 3.64 -30.50 -3.25
C GLU A 72 2.36 -31.32 -3.53
N VAL A 73 1.20 -30.83 -3.10
CA VAL A 73 -0.07 -31.55 -3.26
C VAL A 73 -0.77 -31.08 -4.53
N CYS A 74 -0.88 -31.98 -5.50
CA CYS A 74 -1.69 -31.76 -6.68
C CYS A 74 -3.19 -31.98 -6.38
N ILE A 75 -4.04 -31.08 -6.86
CA ILE A 75 -5.49 -31.17 -6.75
C ILE A 75 -6.08 -30.99 -8.15
N ASP A 76 -6.60 -32.08 -8.74
CA ASP A 76 -7.08 -32.07 -10.12
C ASP A 76 -8.36 -31.26 -10.30
N ASN A 77 -9.27 -31.35 -9.33
CA ASN A 77 -10.57 -30.69 -9.37
C ASN A 77 -10.86 -29.98 -8.05
N LEU A 78 -10.31 -28.77 -7.89
CA LEU A 78 -10.68 -27.88 -6.81
C LEU A 78 -11.77 -26.91 -7.27
N GLN A 79 -12.89 -26.87 -6.57
CA GLN A 79 -14.05 -26.08 -6.96
C GLN A 79 -14.39 -25.03 -5.90
N ILE A 80 -14.66 -23.80 -6.35
CA ILE A 80 -15.16 -22.71 -5.51
C ILE A 80 -16.56 -22.34 -5.97
N ARG A 81 -17.53 -22.39 -5.05
CA ARG A 81 -18.92 -21.99 -5.29
C ARG A 81 -19.35 -20.91 -4.31
N PHE A 82 -20.21 -20.03 -4.80
CA PHE A 82 -20.86 -18.97 -4.03
C PHE A 82 -22.37 -19.17 -4.09
N TYR A 83 -23.09 -18.82 -3.02
CA TYR A 83 -24.55 -18.83 -2.99
C TYR A 83 -25.09 -17.41 -2.75
N GLY A 84 -26.08 -17.01 -3.56
CA GLY A 84 -26.70 -15.69 -3.49
C GLY A 84 -25.99 -14.61 -4.33
N ASP A 85 -26.69 -13.50 -4.57
CA ASP A 85 -26.14 -12.35 -5.30
C ASP A 85 -25.31 -11.47 -4.36
N ASN A 86 -24.04 -11.27 -4.70
CA ASN A 86 -23.08 -10.47 -3.94
C ASN A 86 -22.96 -10.85 -2.45
N PRO A 87 -22.62 -12.11 -2.16
CA PRO A 87 -22.61 -12.64 -0.81
C PRO A 87 -21.67 -11.90 0.14
N GLU A 88 -22.09 -11.78 1.39
CA GLU A 88 -21.26 -11.33 2.50
C GLU A 88 -20.80 -12.54 3.32
N ILE A 89 -19.53 -12.90 3.20
CA ILE A 89 -18.92 -14.05 3.88
C ILE A 89 -18.21 -13.64 5.16
N ASN A 90 -18.09 -14.54 6.13
CA ASN A 90 -17.16 -14.41 7.25
C ASN A 90 -15.94 -15.32 7.00
N PRO A 91 -14.79 -14.78 6.56
CA PRO A 91 -13.56 -15.54 6.32
C PRO A 91 -13.08 -16.35 7.53
N LEU A 92 -13.34 -15.88 8.75
CA LEU A 92 -12.96 -16.57 9.99
C LEU A 92 -13.87 -17.74 10.36
N SER A 93 -14.98 -17.92 9.65
CA SER A 93 -15.93 -19.03 9.87
C SER A 93 -15.52 -20.34 9.20
N LYS A 94 -14.31 -20.40 8.61
CA LYS A 94 -13.84 -21.59 7.88
C LYS A 94 -14.06 -22.88 8.68
N GLN A 95 -14.70 -23.86 8.06
CA GLN A 95 -14.98 -25.15 8.68
C GLN A 95 -14.65 -26.27 7.69
N LYS A 96 -13.86 -27.25 8.12
CA LYS A 96 -13.64 -28.47 7.32
C LYS A 96 -14.92 -29.28 7.22
N THR A 97 -15.21 -29.77 6.03
CA THR A 97 -16.30 -30.71 5.73
C THR A 97 -15.74 -31.96 5.06
N GLN A 98 -16.59 -32.94 4.81
CA GLN A 98 -16.22 -34.13 4.01
C GLN A 98 -15.89 -33.79 2.55
N GLU A 99 -16.38 -32.65 2.05
CA GLU A 99 -16.20 -32.21 0.66
C GLU A 99 -15.08 -31.16 0.51
N GLY A 100 -14.73 -30.45 1.58
CA GLY A 100 -13.67 -29.46 1.56
C GLY A 100 -13.75 -28.48 2.73
N ILE A 101 -13.96 -27.19 2.42
CA ILE A 101 -13.97 -26.10 3.41
C ILE A 101 -15.14 -25.17 3.13
N ASP A 102 -15.97 -24.95 4.14
CA ASP A 102 -17.15 -24.08 4.06
C ASP A 102 -16.93 -22.78 4.82
N PHE A 103 -17.57 -21.72 4.32
CA PHE A 103 -17.61 -20.41 4.94
C PHE A 103 -19.06 -19.93 5.01
N ASN A 104 -19.45 -19.44 6.18
CA ASN A 104 -20.77 -18.93 6.45
C ASN A 104 -20.87 -17.43 6.18
N ALA A 105 -22.11 -16.94 6.08
CA ALA A 105 -22.34 -15.51 6.11
C ALA A 105 -22.14 -14.97 7.53
N ALA A 106 -21.74 -13.69 7.63
CA ALA A 106 -21.57 -13.03 8.92
C ALA A 106 -22.85 -13.03 9.79
N ASN A 107 -24.04 -13.17 9.17
CA ASN A 107 -25.35 -13.10 9.84
C ASN A 107 -26.36 -14.19 9.40
N SER A 108 -25.91 -15.30 8.78
CA SER A 108 -26.79 -16.40 8.35
C SER A 108 -26.07 -17.75 8.37
N GLY A 109 -26.77 -18.81 8.81
CA GLY A 109 -26.23 -20.17 8.95
C GLY A 109 -26.32 -21.05 7.70
N ASN A 110 -26.82 -20.52 6.58
CA ASN A 110 -26.93 -21.26 5.33
C ASN A 110 -25.70 -20.90 4.48
N ILE A 111 -24.68 -21.74 4.54
CA ILE A 111 -23.37 -21.67 3.86
C ILE A 111 -23.39 -20.83 2.57
N VAL A 112 -22.41 -19.94 2.42
CA VAL A 112 -22.41 -18.92 1.36
C VAL A 112 -21.19 -19.04 0.43
N LEU A 113 -20.12 -19.71 0.87
CA LEU A 113 -18.98 -20.09 0.02
C LEU A 113 -18.50 -21.51 0.34
N ASN A 114 -18.35 -22.35 -0.69
CA ASN A 114 -17.71 -23.67 -0.60
C ASN A 114 -16.39 -23.69 -1.36
N VAL A 115 -15.38 -24.30 -0.76
CA VAL A 115 -14.15 -24.74 -1.42
C VAL A 115 -14.12 -26.27 -1.40
N ASN A 116 -14.54 -26.90 -2.48
CA ASN A 116 -14.72 -28.35 -2.59
C ASN A 116 -13.53 -29.00 -3.31
N VAL A 117 -12.96 -30.03 -2.70
CA VAL A 117 -12.03 -30.95 -3.35
C VAL A 117 -12.85 -32.07 -3.97
N LEU A 118 -13.16 -31.97 -5.27
CA LEU A 118 -13.95 -32.99 -5.97
C LEU A 118 -13.14 -34.24 -6.32
N ASP A 119 -11.82 -34.16 -6.15
CA ASP A 119 -10.91 -35.27 -6.34
C ASP A 119 -11.09 -36.32 -5.23
N LYS A 120 -11.38 -37.55 -5.64
CA LYS A 120 -11.63 -38.66 -4.71
C LYS A 120 -10.34 -39.26 -4.15
N ALA A 121 -9.25 -39.21 -4.91
CA ALA A 121 -7.98 -39.81 -4.50
C ALA A 121 -7.26 -38.89 -3.52
N GLU A 122 -6.84 -39.42 -2.38
CA GLU A 122 -6.20 -38.66 -1.30
C GLU A 122 -6.98 -37.40 -0.88
N LYS A 123 -8.33 -37.44 -0.93
CA LYS A 123 -9.21 -36.29 -0.70
C LYS A 123 -8.86 -35.54 0.60
N ASP A 124 -8.73 -36.26 1.71
CA ASP A 124 -8.43 -35.66 3.01
C ASP A 124 -7.09 -34.90 3.00
N LYS A 125 -6.05 -35.48 2.40
CA LYS A 125 -4.73 -34.83 2.25
C LYS A 125 -4.83 -33.55 1.42
N LYS A 126 -5.68 -33.54 0.39
CA LYS A 126 -5.92 -32.37 -0.46
C LYS A 126 -6.72 -31.29 0.29
N ILE A 127 -7.70 -31.67 1.09
CA ILE A 127 -8.43 -30.75 1.98
C ILE A 127 -7.47 -30.12 3.00
N GLU A 128 -6.59 -30.93 3.61
CA GLU A 128 -5.57 -30.42 4.54
C GLU A 128 -4.60 -29.44 3.88
N ALA A 129 -4.20 -29.69 2.63
CA ALA A 129 -3.34 -28.78 1.88
C ALA A 129 -4.00 -27.41 1.68
N VAL A 130 -5.27 -27.38 1.24
CA VAL A 130 -6.03 -26.13 1.08
C VAL A 130 -6.24 -25.44 2.43
N TRP A 131 -6.60 -26.20 3.48
CA TRP A 131 -6.78 -25.65 4.82
C TRP A 131 -5.52 -24.99 5.38
N GLY A 132 -4.37 -25.67 5.24
CA GLY A 132 -3.09 -25.14 5.69
C GLY A 132 -2.66 -23.92 4.88
N TYR A 133 -2.92 -23.92 3.57
CA TYR A 133 -2.61 -22.79 2.70
C TYR A 133 -3.42 -21.53 3.05
N LEU A 134 -4.71 -21.69 3.39
CA LEU A 134 -5.57 -20.58 3.84
C LEU A 134 -5.06 -19.94 5.14
N GLY A 135 -4.22 -20.65 5.91
CA GLY A 135 -3.69 -20.17 7.18
C GLY A 135 -4.75 -20.05 8.25
N ASP A 136 -4.34 -19.68 9.45
CA ASP A 136 -5.24 -19.38 10.56
C ASP A 136 -5.35 -17.87 10.77
N LYS A 137 -6.38 -17.46 11.52
CA LYS A 137 -6.48 -16.09 12.00
C LYS A 137 -5.15 -15.73 12.68
N THR A 138 -4.64 -14.53 12.43
CA THR A 138 -3.49 -14.08 13.23
C THR A 138 -3.98 -13.88 14.65
N GLU A 139 -3.29 -14.43 15.65
CA GLU A 139 -3.55 -14.05 17.03
C GLU A 139 -3.42 -12.52 17.13
N GLU A 140 -4.57 -11.87 17.33
CA GLU A 140 -4.67 -10.42 17.45
C GLU A 140 -4.35 -10.03 18.89
N ASP A 141 -3.16 -10.39 19.35
CA ASP A 141 -2.70 -10.07 20.71
C ASP A 141 -1.67 -8.93 20.69
N HIS A 142 -1.40 -8.32 19.53
CA HIS A 142 -0.61 -7.11 19.51
C HIS A 142 -1.43 -5.94 20.05
N GLN A 143 -1.33 -5.74 21.35
CA GLN A 143 -1.68 -4.48 21.98
C GLN A 143 -0.51 -3.52 21.76
N ALA A 144 -0.76 -2.44 21.03
CA ALA A 144 0.21 -1.36 20.86
C ALA A 144 0.68 -0.88 22.23
N THR A 145 1.99 -0.70 22.40
CA THR A 145 2.59 -0.16 23.62
C THR A 145 2.00 1.21 23.96
N PHE A 146 1.67 2.00 22.95
CA PHE A 146 0.89 3.23 23.07
C PHE A 146 -0.28 3.22 22.07
N PRO A 147 -1.47 2.77 22.50
CA PRO A 147 -2.63 2.71 21.62
C PRO A 147 -3.23 4.11 21.43
N VAL A 148 -3.61 4.42 20.18
CA VAL A 148 -4.45 5.57 19.84
C VAL A 148 -5.85 5.11 19.47
N THR A 149 -6.85 5.93 19.78
CA THR A 149 -8.25 5.66 19.42
C THR A 149 -8.68 6.52 18.25
N GLY A 150 -9.64 6.05 17.47
CA GLY A 150 -10.23 6.88 16.42
C GLY A 150 -10.90 8.14 16.98
N THR A 151 -11.45 8.10 18.20
CA THR A 151 -11.96 9.32 18.88
C THR A 151 -10.86 10.35 19.13
N GLN A 152 -9.68 9.93 19.60
CA GLN A 152 -8.55 10.85 19.74
C GLN A 152 -8.11 11.42 18.39
N LEU A 153 -8.06 10.59 17.34
CA LEU A 153 -7.73 11.07 16.00
C LEU A 153 -8.78 12.04 15.46
N HIS A 154 -10.06 11.82 15.75
CA HIS A 154 -11.13 12.73 15.36
C HIS A 154 -11.08 14.05 16.15
N GLU A 155 -10.68 14.03 17.42
CA GLU A 155 -10.45 15.25 18.21
C GLU A 155 -9.27 16.08 17.63
N ILE A 156 -8.22 15.40 17.14
CA ILE A 156 -7.07 16.04 16.47
C ILE A 156 -7.47 16.57 15.08
N PHE A 157 -8.29 15.81 14.34
CA PHE A 157 -8.68 16.10 12.96
C PHE A 157 -10.20 16.19 12.82
N PRO A 158 -10.85 17.25 13.34
CA PRO A 158 -12.31 17.32 13.48
C PRO A 158 -13.09 17.26 12.17
N ASP A 159 -12.46 17.65 11.05
CA ASP A 159 -13.08 17.58 9.72
C ASP A 159 -13.00 16.18 9.08
N THR A 160 -12.29 15.24 9.71
CA THR A 160 -12.11 13.87 9.22
C THR A 160 -13.23 12.99 9.74
N PRO A 161 -13.95 12.24 8.89
CA PRO A 161 -14.99 11.32 9.35
C PRO A 161 -14.50 10.33 10.42
N GLN A 162 -15.34 10.04 11.42
CA GLN A 162 -15.01 9.15 12.54
C GLN A 162 -14.60 7.74 12.07
N ASP A 163 -15.27 7.19 11.06
CA ASP A 163 -14.96 5.88 10.49
C ASP A 163 -13.56 5.84 9.86
N ARG A 164 -13.14 6.90 9.17
CA ARG A 164 -11.77 7.07 8.68
C ARG A 164 -10.77 7.14 9.83
N CYS A 165 -11.09 7.88 10.90
CA CYS A 165 -10.23 7.94 12.08
C CYS A 165 -10.11 6.59 12.77
N ASP A 166 -11.18 5.81 12.88
CA ASP A 166 -11.18 4.47 13.46
C ASP A 166 -10.32 3.50 12.63
N GLU A 167 -10.45 3.54 11.30
CA GLU A 167 -9.63 2.74 10.38
C GLU A 167 -8.14 3.07 10.51
N VAL A 168 -7.80 4.37 10.52
CA VAL A 168 -6.40 4.81 10.69
C VAL A 168 -5.88 4.39 12.06
N ALA A 169 -6.62 4.60 13.14
CA ALA A 169 -6.20 4.22 14.49
C ALA A 169 -5.93 2.72 14.60
N ALA A 170 -6.79 1.87 14.03
CA ALA A 170 -6.58 0.43 13.99
C ALA A 170 -5.27 0.05 13.29
N LEU A 171 -4.98 0.66 12.13
CA LEU A 171 -3.76 0.41 11.38
C LEU A 171 -2.51 1.00 12.07
N LEU A 172 -2.62 2.16 12.73
CA LEU A 172 -1.55 2.70 13.56
C LEU A 172 -1.21 1.74 14.70
N ASN A 173 -2.21 1.29 15.45
CA ASN A 173 -2.01 0.37 16.58
C ASN A 173 -1.49 -1.01 16.14
N LYS A 174 -1.84 -1.45 14.93
CA LYS A 174 -1.32 -2.71 14.38
C LYS A 174 0.20 -2.67 14.15
N TYR A 175 0.76 -1.50 13.88
CA TYR A 175 2.14 -1.38 13.36
C TYR A 175 3.06 -0.46 14.14
N SER A 176 2.56 0.42 15.00
CA SER A 176 3.34 1.48 15.66
C SER A 176 4.56 0.95 16.39
N ASP A 177 4.44 -0.15 17.13
CA ASP A 177 5.56 -0.74 17.89
C ASP A 177 6.67 -1.28 16.99
N LYS A 178 6.32 -1.80 15.80
CA LYS A 178 7.30 -2.28 14.81
C LYS A 178 8.21 -1.17 14.30
N PHE A 179 7.72 0.06 14.28
CA PHE A 179 8.44 1.27 13.87
C PHE A 179 8.83 2.13 15.07
N GLU A 180 8.64 1.63 16.28
CA GLU A 180 8.85 2.34 17.54
C GLU A 180 8.17 3.72 17.61
N ILE A 181 7.03 3.91 16.93
CA ILE A 181 6.18 5.11 17.03
C ILE A 181 5.22 4.90 18.21
N ASN A 182 5.79 4.60 19.37
CA ASN A 182 5.09 3.95 20.48
C ASN A 182 5.18 4.73 21.80
N THR A 183 5.42 6.03 21.70
CA THR A 183 5.31 6.98 22.81
C THR A 183 4.38 8.11 22.40
N PRO A 184 3.74 8.81 23.36
CA PRO A 184 2.90 9.97 23.05
C PRO A 184 3.66 11.02 22.20
N LEU A 185 4.95 11.22 22.51
CA LEU A 185 5.78 12.20 21.82
C LEU A 185 6.08 11.80 20.37
N ARG A 186 6.50 10.55 20.13
CA ARG A 186 6.79 10.05 18.78
C ARG A 186 5.52 10.00 17.93
N MET A 187 4.41 9.54 18.51
CA MET A 187 3.11 9.50 17.83
C MET A 187 2.62 10.91 17.47
N ALA A 188 2.69 11.87 18.39
CA ALA A 188 2.31 13.25 18.10
C ALA A 188 3.16 13.88 16.98
N HIS A 189 4.48 13.62 16.97
CA HIS A 189 5.37 14.09 15.91
C HIS A 189 5.03 13.46 14.57
N PHE A 190 4.77 12.15 14.54
CA PHE A 190 4.33 11.45 13.35
C PHE A 190 3.02 12.04 12.82
N LEU A 191 2.00 12.19 13.67
CA LEU A 191 0.71 12.81 13.33
C LEU A 191 0.84 14.26 12.86
N GLY A 192 1.76 15.04 13.43
CA GLY A 192 2.06 16.40 12.99
C GLY A 192 2.52 16.47 11.52
N GLN A 193 3.35 15.52 11.10
CA GLN A 193 3.82 15.44 9.72
C GLN A 193 2.74 14.87 8.79
N VAL A 194 2.23 13.67 9.10
CA VAL A 194 1.29 12.98 8.20
C VAL A 194 -0.06 13.67 8.14
N GLY A 195 -0.49 14.32 9.22
CA GLY A 195 -1.72 15.12 9.25
C GLY A 195 -1.67 16.30 8.29
N TRP A 196 -0.50 16.89 8.04
CA TRP A 196 -0.37 17.91 7.01
C TRP A 196 -0.30 17.31 5.60
N GLU A 197 0.57 16.31 5.38
CA GLU A 197 0.81 15.71 4.05
C GLU A 197 -0.41 15.02 3.44
N SER A 198 -1.23 14.41 4.29
CA SER A 198 -2.45 13.69 3.86
C SER A 198 -3.70 14.58 3.86
N GLY A 199 -3.55 15.89 4.08
CA GLY A 199 -4.69 16.79 4.19
C GLY A 199 -5.65 16.37 5.30
N ARG A 200 -5.11 16.13 6.51
CA ARG A 200 -5.82 15.62 7.69
C ARG A 200 -6.41 14.24 7.46
N LEU A 201 -5.60 13.28 7.02
CA LEU A 201 -5.97 11.87 6.79
C LEU A 201 -7.05 11.63 5.70
N MET A 202 -7.39 12.67 4.93
CA MET A 202 -8.41 12.59 3.88
C MET A 202 -7.86 12.13 2.53
N ALA A 203 -6.61 12.48 2.20
CA ALA A 203 -5.94 12.14 0.94
C ALA A 203 -5.16 10.81 1.06
N MET A 204 -5.87 9.76 1.43
CA MET A 204 -5.34 8.41 1.61
C MET A 204 -6.26 7.37 0.96
N GLY A 205 -5.74 6.18 0.69
CA GLY A 205 -6.54 5.09 0.13
C GLY A 205 -7.00 5.43 -1.28
N THR A 206 -8.31 5.35 -1.55
CA THR A 206 -8.89 5.70 -2.86
C THR A 206 -8.71 7.16 -3.28
N LYS A 207 -8.27 8.03 -2.37
CA LYS A 207 -7.92 9.44 -2.62
C LYS A 207 -6.41 9.68 -2.58
N SER A 208 -5.61 8.63 -2.48
CA SER A 208 -4.15 8.70 -2.54
C SER A 208 -3.71 9.07 -3.96
N GLY A 209 -2.55 9.72 -4.08
CA GLY A 209 -1.99 10.16 -5.35
C GLY A 209 -2.09 11.66 -5.58
N GLU A 210 -0.97 12.25 -5.99
CA GLU A 210 -0.87 13.67 -6.31
C GLU A 210 -1.80 14.02 -7.47
N GLY A 211 -2.60 15.08 -7.29
CA GLY A 211 -3.52 15.57 -8.32
C GLY A 211 -2.76 16.19 -9.48
N THR A 212 -3.06 15.75 -10.70
CA THR A 212 -2.20 16.08 -11.86
C THR A 212 -2.71 17.21 -12.75
N CYS A 213 -3.92 17.70 -12.49
CA CYS A 213 -4.59 18.59 -13.44
C CYS A 213 -4.35 20.07 -13.16
N TYR A 214 -3.43 20.67 -13.92
CA TYR A 214 -3.15 22.11 -13.92
C TYR A 214 -3.82 22.77 -15.12
N LYS A 215 -4.71 23.73 -14.83
CA LYS A 215 -5.36 24.58 -15.83
C LYS A 215 -4.55 25.85 -16.04
N GLU A 216 -4.81 26.57 -17.12
CA GLU A 216 -4.13 27.84 -17.42
C GLU A 216 -4.22 28.83 -16.24
N LYS A 217 -5.36 28.87 -15.56
CA LYS A 217 -5.62 29.74 -14.39
C LYS A 217 -5.21 29.15 -13.03
N SER A 218 -4.59 27.97 -12.99
CA SER A 218 -4.12 27.38 -11.74
C SER A 218 -3.04 28.26 -11.09
N THR A 219 -3.14 28.50 -9.78
CA THR A 219 -2.18 29.36 -9.04
C THR A 219 -0.84 28.67 -8.74
N GLY A 220 -0.74 27.36 -8.97
CA GLY A 220 0.41 26.53 -8.60
C GLY A 220 1.55 26.47 -9.61
N TRP A 221 1.47 27.12 -10.78
CA TRP A 221 2.48 26.97 -11.84
C TRP A 221 3.91 27.35 -11.43
N ASN A 222 4.05 28.30 -10.50
CA ASN A 222 5.36 28.78 -10.04
C ASN A 222 6.26 27.68 -9.44
N ILE A 223 5.68 26.58 -8.95
CA ILE A 223 6.46 25.45 -8.42
C ILE A 223 7.25 24.77 -9.56
N TRP A 224 6.65 24.67 -10.75
CA TRP A 224 7.25 24.00 -11.90
C TRP A 224 8.37 24.84 -12.54
N TYR A 225 8.26 26.17 -12.49
CA TYR A 225 9.27 27.08 -13.03
C TYR A 225 10.56 27.09 -12.21
N LYS A 226 10.44 26.84 -10.91
CA LYS A 226 11.55 26.86 -9.94
C LYS A 226 12.04 25.47 -9.57
N LEU A 227 11.52 24.43 -10.23
CA LEU A 227 11.89 23.06 -9.93
C LEU A 227 13.37 22.85 -10.29
N THR A 228 14.12 22.29 -9.36
CA THR A 228 15.54 21.94 -9.54
C THR A 228 15.72 20.46 -9.27
N TRP A 229 16.74 19.87 -9.87
CA TRP A 229 17.10 18.47 -9.63
C TRP A 229 17.50 18.27 -8.17
N LYS A 230 16.78 17.45 -7.42
CA LYS A 230 17.14 17.10 -6.04
C LYS A 230 18.11 15.93 -6.02
N GLU A 231 18.02 15.04 -7.01
CA GLU A 231 18.86 13.87 -7.17
C GLU A 231 19.26 13.67 -8.62
N LEU A 232 20.44 13.09 -8.84
CA LEU A 232 20.90 12.73 -10.19
C LEU A 232 20.13 11.50 -10.68
N PRO A 233 19.87 11.36 -12.00
CA PRO A 233 19.32 10.12 -12.54
C PRO A 233 20.29 8.97 -12.31
N TYR A 234 19.75 7.74 -12.27
CA TYR A 234 20.56 6.52 -12.25
C TYR A 234 21.20 6.26 -13.61
N ASP A 235 20.48 6.60 -14.67
CA ASP A 235 20.94 6.46 -16.04
C ASP A 235 20.75 7.79 -16.79
N HIS A 236 21.85 8.30 -17.34
CA HIS A 236 21.84 9.49 -18.19
C HIS A 236 21.47 9.16 -19.65
N THR A 237 21.44 7.87 -20.01
CA THR A 237 21.10 7.35 -21.34
C THR A 237 19.61 7.55 -21.63
N GLY A 238 19.25 8.76 -22.05
CA GLY A 238 17.85 9.19 -22.25
C GLY A 238 17.49 10.49 -21.53
N CYS A 239 18.40 11.01 -20.71
CA CYS A 239 18.21 12.21 -19.90
C CYS A 239 19.22 13.31 -20.26
N PRO A 240 19.22 13.82 -21.51
CA PRO A 240 20.27 14.73 -22.00
C PRO A 240 20.26 16.11 -21.32
N ASP A 241 19.17 16.47 -20.65
CA ASP A 241 19.01 17.72 -19.90
C ASP A 241 19.24 17.55 -18.39
N ALA A 242 19.40 16.31 -17.92
CA ALA A 242 19.74 16.04 -16.54
C ALA A 242 21.21 16.41 -16.25
N PRO A 243 21.52 16.90 -15.04
CA PRO A 243 22.86 17.33 -14.70
C PRO A 243 23.82 16.13 -14.59
N ASP A 244 25.06 16.31 -15.02
CA ASP A 244 26.12 15.29 -14.89
C ASP A 244 26.62 15.16 -13.45
N ASN A 245 26.48 16.22 -12.66
CA ASN A 245 27.01 16.26 -11.29
C ASN A 245 26.21 17.17 -10.35
N ASN A 246 26.52 17.03 -9.07
CA ASN A 246 25.80 17.69 -7.98
C ASN A 246 25.82 19.23 -8.02
N SER A 247 26.86 19.85 -8.60
CA SER A 247 26.97 21.32 -8.67
C SER A 247 25.97 21.93 -9.65
N GLN A 248 25.56 21.17 -10.67
CA GLN A 248 24.65 21.64 -11.71
C GLN A 248 23.18 21.44 -11.37
N ARG A 249 22.88 20.66 -10.32
CA ARG A 249 21.52 20.41 -9.82
C ARG A 249 20.77 21.66 -9.38
N VAL A 250 21.47 22.75 -9.10
CA VAL A 250 20.86 24.02 -8.67
C VAL A 250 20.18 24.79 -9.81
N LYS A 251 20.39 24.38 -11.07
CA LYS A 251 19.72 24.99 -12.22
C LYS A 251 18.27 24.53 -12.31
N ASN A 252 17.41 25.42 -12.81
CA ASN A 252 16.01 25.08 -13.07
C ASN A 252 15.93 23.97 -14.13
N LYS A 253 15.11 22.97 -13.84
CA LYS A 253 14.88 21.77 -14.66
C LYS A 253 14.03 22.07 -15.88
N ASN A 254 13.10 23.00 -15.75
CA ASN A 254 12.18 23.37 -16.82
C ASN A 254 12.59 24.74 -17.37
N SER A 255 12.54 24.89 -18.69
CA SER A 255 12.85 26.15 -19.37
C SER A 255 11.69 27.17 -19.33
N TRP A 256 10.76 27.02 -18.39
CA TRP A 256 9.56 27.84 -18.29
C TRP A 256 9.69 28.88 -17.16
N SER A 257 9.26 30.09 -17.45
CA SER A 257 9.19 31.23 -16.55
C SER A 257 7.78 31.81 -16.44
N SER A 258 6.89 31.44 -17.36
CA SER A 258 5.48 31.88 -17.40
C SER A 258 4.59 30.84 -18.08
N ILE A 259 3.27 30.97 -17.89
CA ILE A 259 2.29 29.99 -18.42
C ILE A 259 2.27 29.95 -19.94
N SER A 260 2.57 31.07 -20.61
CA SER A 260 2.64 31.14 -22.08
C SER A 260 3.76 30.30 -22.68
N GLU A 261 4.77 29.92 -21.89
CA GLU A 261 5.88 29.06 -22.34
C GLU A 261 5.59 27.57 -22.15
N VAL A 262 4.53 27.22 -21.40
CA VAL A 262 4.16 25.84 -21.14
C VAL A 262 3.41 25.28 -22.37
N PRO A 263 3.88 24.19 -22.98
CA PRO A 263 3.15 23.53 -24.06
C PRO A 263 1.71 23.16 -23.69
N LYS A 264 0.76 23.39 -24.59
CA LYS A 264 -0.67 23.12 -24.37
C LYS A 264 -0.97 21.65 -24.05
N LYS A 265 -0.17 20.71 -24.57
CA LYS A 265 -0.21 19.29 -24.19
C LYS A 265 0.03 18.99 -22.70
N TYR A 266 0.45 19.97 -21.90
CA TYR A 266 0.61 19.86 -20.44
C TYR A 266 -0.44 20.66 -19.63
N ILE A 267 -1.35 21.38 -20.31
CA ILE A 267 -2.36 22.21 -19.69
C ILE A 267 -3.73 21.55 -19.87
N CYS A 268 -4.42 21.24 -18.77
CA CYS A 268 -5.68 20.48 -18.79
C CYS A 268 -6.78 21.06 -19.67
N ASP A 269 -6.85 22.39 -19.74
CA ASP A 269 -7.79 23.15 -20.57
C ASP A 269 -7.11 23.80 -21.78
N GLY A 270 -5.90 23.36 -22.13
CA GLY A 270 -5.13 23.85 -23.27
C GLY A 270 -5.69 23.43 -24.64
N GLY A 271 -6.53 22.40 -24.68
CA GLY A 271 -7.28 21.96 -25.86
C GLY A 271 -6.51 21.13 -26.89
N GLU A 272 -5.23 20.83 -26.67
CA GLU A 272 -4.42 19.99 -27.58
C GLU A 272 -4.67 18.49 -27.38
N VAL A 273 -4.88 18.06 -26.13
CA VAL A 273 -5.21 16.69 -25.73
C VAL A 273 -6.30 16.72 -24.67
N THR A 274 -6.86 15.56 -24.30
CA THR A 274 -7.83 15.51 -23.20
C THR A 274 -7.20 15.97 -21.88
N SER A 275 -7.99 16.55 -20.99
CA SER A 275 -7.54 17.02 -19.67
C SER A 275 -6.75 15.96 -18.88
N LYS A 276 -7.21 14.70 -18.91
CA LYS A 276 -6.52 13.57 -18.26
C LYS A 276 -5.14 13.31 -18.87
N ILE A 277 -5.03 13.34 -20.20
CA ILE A 277 -3.75 13.14 -20.90
C ILE A 277 -2.82 14.32 -20.61
N ALA A 278 -3.32 15.56 -20.60
CA ALA A 278 -2.51 16.74 -20.32
C ALA A 278 -1.90 16.71 -18.91
N GLY A 279 -2.71 16.41 -17.89
CA GLY A 279 -2.22 16.26 -16.53
C GLY A 279 -1.19 15.14 -16.39
N LYS A 280 -1.43 14.00 -17.05
CA LYS A 280 -0.45 12.91 -17.11
C LYS A 280 0.87 13.36 -17.75
N ASN A 281 0.80 13.98 -18.93
CA ASN A 281 1.97 14.44 -19.67
C ASN A 281 2.81 15.45 -18.86
N LEU A 282 2.16 16.38 -18.16
CA LEU A 282 2.86 17.35 -17.32
C LEU A 282 3.74 16.64 -16.30
N PHE A 283 3.19 15.62 -15.63
CA PHE A 283 3.88 14.85 -14.59
C PHE A 283 4.95 13.91 -15.13
N CYS A 284 4.71 13.29 -16.31
CA CYS A 284 5.77 12.57 -17.01
C CYS A 284 6.98 13.50 -17.24
N TYR A 285 6.73 14.76 -17.61
CA TYR A 285 7.78 15.74 -17.89
C TYR A 285 8.46 16.30 -16.64
N VAL A 286 7.71 16.88 -15.69
CA VAL A 286 8.34 17.63 -14.57
C VAL A 286 9.10 16.72 -13.59
N TYR A 287 8.75 15.45 -13.50
CA TYR A 287 9.43 14.46 -12.64
C TYR A 287 10.36 13.49 -13.41
N ARG A 288 10.62 13.73 -14.71
CA ARG A 288 11.59 12.93 -15.50
C ARG A 288 12.98 12.88 -14.86
N CYS A 289 13.73 11.81 -15.09
CA CYS A 289 15.17 11.67 -14.84
C CYS A 289 15.64 11.95 -13.40
N GLU A 290 14.80 11.67 -12.40
CA GLU A 290 15.06 12.03 -11.01
C GLU A 290 14.66 10.88 -10.08
N GLY A 291 15.53 10.57 -9.11
CA GLY A 291 15.24 9.54 -8.11
C GLY A 291 14.90 8.17 -8.71
N GLY A 292 15.57 7.78 -9.81
CA GLY A 292 15.33 6.52 -10.52
C GLY A 292 14.24 6.58 -11.60
N ASN A 293 13.52 7.69 -11.75
CA ASN A 293 12.62 7.88 -12.89
C ASN A 293 13.44 7.96 -14.20
N GLY A 294 12.93 7.34 -15.27
CA GLY A 294 13.43 7.53 -16.64
C GLY A 294 13.01 8.87 -17.26
N ASP A 295 13.19 9.00 -18.56
CA ASP A 295 12.85 10.19 -19.35
C ASP A 295 11.34 10.51 -19.37
N GLU A 296 10.95 11.58 -20.07
CA GLU A 296 9.53 11.93 -20.22
C GLU A 296 8.71 10.77 -20.84
N ASN A 297 9.30 9.99 -21.75
CA ASN A 297 8.61 8.93 -22.48
C ASN A 297 8.35 7.69 -21.61
N SER A 298 9.23 7.39 -20.65
CA SER A 298 8.97 6.33 -19.66
C SER A 298 7.74 6.64 -18.83
N CYS A 299 7.46 7.93 -18.62
CA CYS A 299 6.39 8.45 -17.78
C CYS A 299 6.43 7.92 -16.33
N ASP A 300 7.62 7.47 -15.88
CA ASP A 300 7.87 7.13 -14.47
C ASP A 300 7.51 8.30 -13.55
N GLY A 301 7.68 9.54 -14.02
CA GLY A 301 7.31 10.76 -13.29
C GLY A 301 5.83 10.82 -12.89
N TYR A 302 4.89 10.41 -13.74
CA TYR A 302 3.48 10.32 -13.37
C TYR A 302 3.19 9.09 -12.52
N THR A 303 3.75 7.95 -12.91
CA THR A 303 3.53 6.66 -12.24
C THR A 303 3.95 6.73 -10.77
N TYR A 304 5.14 7.25 -10.50
CA TYR A 304 5.74 7.34 -9.15
C TYR A 304 5.69 8.77 -8.58
N ARG A 305 4.63 9.53 -8.92
CA ARG A 305 4.29 10.79 -8.25
C ARG A 305 3.89 10.54 -6.79
N GLY A 306 3.70 11.59 -6.00
CA GLY A 306 3.40 11.45 -4.57
C GLY A 306 2.18 10.57 -4.29
N HIS A 307 2.35 9.49 -3.51
CA HIS A 307 1.26 8.67 -2.94
C HIS A 307 1.50 8.39 -1.46
N GLY A 308 0.47 7.90 -0.77
CA GLY A 308 0.55 7.51 0.62
C GLY A 308 0.48 8.69 1.58
N ILE A 309 0.32 8.36 2.86
CA ILE A 309 0.09 9.31 3.95
C ILE A 309 1.21 10.36 4.11
N MET A 310 2.38 10.11 3.52
CA MET A 310 3.53 11.01 3.56
C MET A 310 4.17 11.26 2.17
N GLN A 311 3.37 11.18 1.09
CA GLN A 311 3.74 11.58 -0.27
C GLN A 311 5.04 10.93 -0.79
N LEU A 312 5.10 9.60 -0.73
CA LEU A 312 6.16 8.79 -1.33
C LEU A 312 6.31 9.12 -2.81
N THR A 313 7.50 9.56 -3.23
CA THR A 313 7.75 10.07 -4.58
C THR A 313 9.06 9.49 -5.15
N TRP A 314 9.13 9.38 -6.47
CA TRP A 314 10.21 8.80 -7.29
C TRP A 314 10.32 7.28 -7.23
N LYS A 315 10.58 6.67 -8.39
CA LYS A 315 10.65 5.22 -8.60
C LYS A 315 11.51 4.49 -7.57
N LYS A 316 12.68 5.03 -7.23
CA LYS A 316 13.58 4.40 -6.26
C LYS A 316 12.93 4.18 -4.89
N GLN A 317 12.05 5.09 -4.47
CA GLN A 317 11.41 5.01 -3.17
C GLN A 317 10.32 3.95 -3.19
N TYR A 318 9.60 3.81 -4.31
CA TYR A 318 8.64 2.73 -4.52
C TYR A 318 9.34 1.37 -4.57
N GLU A 319 10.46 1.25 -5.28
CA GLU A 319 11.26 0.03 -5.34
C GLU A 319 11.80 -0.36 -3.96
N ALA A 320 12.33 0.62 -3.20
CA ALA A 320 12.83 0.39 -1.85
C ALA A 320 11.71 -0.01 -0.88
N TYR A 321 10.55 0.64 -0.96
CA TYR A 321 9.39 0.30 -0.15
C TYR A 321 8.82 -1.08 -0.51
N ASN A 322 8.69 -1.40 -1.80
CA ASN A 322 8.26 -2.73 -2.24
C ASN A 322 9.23 -3.81 -1.77
N LYS A 323 10.54 -3.58 -1.89
CA LYS A 323 11.56 -4.50 -1.37
C LYS A 323 11.44 -4.69 0.14
N TRP A 324 11.16 -3.63 0.88
CA TRP A 324 10.91 -3.72 2.32
C TRP A 324 9.66 -4.55 2.61
N LEU A 325 8.55 -4.34 1.89
CA LEU A 325 7.34 -5.16 2.02
C LEU A 325 7.65 -6.64 1.77
N VAL A 326 8.36 -6.96 0.69
CA VAL A 326 8.77 -8.34 0.40
C VAL A 326 9.59 -8.93 1.54
N SER A 327 10.53 -8.17 2.10
CA SER A 327 11.34 -8.61 3.24
C SER A 327 10.52 -8.89 4.51
N LYS A 328 9.31 -8.34 4.60
CA LYS A 328 8.37 -8.56 5.70
C LYS A 328 7.34 -9.66 5.39
N GLY A 329 7.50 -10.39 4.29
CA GLY A 329 6.64 -11.51 3.92
C GLY A 329 5.47 -11.15 2.99
N PHE A 330 5.43 -9.93 2.46
CA PHE A 330 4.48 -9.56 1.40
C PHE A 330 4.98 -10.06 0.03
N SER A 331 4.11 -10.26 -0.96
CA SER A 331 4.51 -10.75 -2.29
C SER A 331 5.28 -9.69 -3.11
N SER A 332 6.01 -10.12 -4.15
CA SER A 332 6.77 -9.21 -5.04
C SER A 332 5.88 -8.21 -5.80
N ASP A 333 4.64 -8.61 -6.08
CA ASP A 333 3.61 -7.80 -6.74
C ASP A 333 2.54 -7.33 -5.75
N TYR A 334 2.91 -7.13 -4.48
CA TYR A 334 1.95 -6.82 -3.42
C TYR A 334 1.10 -5.60 -3.79
N LYS A 335 -0.20 -5.86 -3.94
CA LYS A 335 -1.25 -4.89 -4.32
C LYS A 335 -0.88 -4.05 -5.55
N SER A 336 -0.13 -4.58 -6.52
CA SER A 336 0.26 -3.83 -7.72
C SER A 336 1.07 -2.56 -7.44
N LEU A 337 1.74 -2.44 -6.28
CA LEU A 337 2.44 -1.21 -5.87
C LEU A 337 3.42 -0.66 -6.92
N LEU A 338 4.14 -1.54 -7.63
CA LEU A 338 5.12 -1.12 -8.65
C LEU A 338 4.53 -0.99 -10.05
N SER A 339 3.53 -1.80 -10.39
CA SER A 339 2.93 -1.87 -11.73
C SER A 339 1.79 -0.87 -11.92
N ASP A 340 1.03 -0.60 -10.87
CA ASP A 340 -0.05 0.37 -10.82
C ASP A 340 -0.17 0.99 -9.40
N PRO A 341 0.68 1.99 -9.08
CA PRO A 341 0.61 2.71 -7.80
C PRO A 341 -0.77 3.28 -7.45
N ASP A 342 -1.52 3.79 -8.45
CA ASP A 342 -2.86 4.35 -8.24
C ASP A 342 -3.83 3.29 -7.70
N GLU A 343 -3.69 2.03 -8.12
CA GLU A 343 -4.44 0.89 -7.58
C GLU A 343 -3.89 0.43 -6.23
N GLY A 344 -2.57 0.31 -6.10
CA GLY A 344 -1.96 -0.23 -4.88
C GLY A 344 -2.16 0.61 -3.64
N PHE A 345 -2.12 1.93 -3.78
CA PHE A 345 -2.39 2.85 -2.69
C PHE A 345 -3.86 3.01 -2.32
N LYS A 346 -4.80 2.36 -3.05
CA LYS A 346 -6.20 2.27 -2.58
C LYS A 346 -6.33 1.51 -1.27
N ASP A 347 -5.38 0.63 -0.99
CA ASP A 347 -5.35 -0.11 0.25
C ASP A 347 -4.68 0.70 1.37
N MET A 348 -5.47 1.01 2.40
CA MET A 348 -5.07 1.85 3.53
C MET A 348 -3.88 1.30 4.33
N GLU A 349 -3.67 -0.02 4.33
CA GLU A 349 -2.52 -0.62 5.00
C GLU A 349 -1.22 -0.32 4.25
N ILE A 350 -1.26 -0.34 2.91
CA ILE A 350 -0.12 0.09 2.09
C ILE A 350 0.17 1.57 2.28
N ASP A 351 -0.89 2.38 2.31
CA ASP A 351 -0.82 3.82 2.43
C ASP A 351 -0.15 4.23 3.75
N ILE A 352 -0.62 3.69 4.88
CA ILE A 352 -0.06 3.99 6.21
C ILE A 352 1.34 3.42 6.41
N LEU A 353 1.57 2.16 5.99
CA LEU A 353 2.89 1.55 6.11
C LEU A 353 3.95 2.32 5.31
N SER A 354 3.57 2.98 4.20
CA SER A 354 4.51 3.80 3.43
C SER A 354 5.04 4.99 4.25
N GLY A 355 4.18 5.62 5.05
CA GLY A 355 4.55 6.72 5.94
C GLY A 355 5.40 6.23 7.12
N MET A 356 5.02 5.12 7.75
CA MET A 356 5.80 4.55 8.85
C MET A 356 7.19 4.05 8.40
N TRP A 357 7.25 3.42 7.23
CA TRP A 357 8.51 3.02 6.61
C TRP A 357 9.38 4.23 6.29
N TYR A 358 8.81 5.27 5.67
CA TYR A 358 9.57 6.47 5.36
C TYR A 358 10.07 7.18 6.63
N TRP A 359 9.26 7.20 7.69
CA TRP A 359 9.63 7.72 9.01
C TRP A 359 10.86 7.01 9.60
N ASP A 360 10.86 5.69 9.54
CA ASP A 360 11.93 4.83 10.04
C ASP A 360 13.23 5.03 9.26
N ILE A 361 13.20 4.92 7.93
CA ILE A 361 14.43 5.08 7.11
C ILE A 361 15.05 6.48 7.19
N ASN A 362 14.28 7.49 7.61
CA ASN A 362 14.76 8.85 7.84
C ASN A 362 15.15 9.14 9.30
N THR A 363 15.15 8.11 10.15
CA THR A 363 15.50 8.20 11.59
C THR A 363 14.74 9.29 12.33
N CYS A 364 13.44 9.42 12.02
CA CYS A 364 12.62 10.50 12.58
C CYS A 364 12.36 10.32 14.09
N ASN A 365 12.33 9.08 14.62
CA ASN A 365 12.23 8.82 16.06
C ASN A 365 13.37 9.49 16.85
N GLU A 366 14.61 9.37 16.39
CA GLU A 366 15.78 9.96 17.06
C GLU A 366 15.73 11.50 17.14
N ALA A 367 15.06 12.14 16.17
CA ALA A 367 14.81 13.57 16.18
C ALA A 367 13.63 13.92 17.08
N ALA A 368 12.53 13.16 16.99
CA ALA A 368 11.32 13.33 17.78
C ALA A 368 11.62 13.31 19.29
N ASP A 369 12.46 12.37 19.74
CA ASP A 369 12.83 12.22 21.15
C ASP A 369 13.53 13.46 21.75
N LYS A 370 14.10 14.33 20.89
CA LYS A 370 14.83 15.54 21.29
C LYS A 370 13.97 16.80 21.23
N ILE A 371 12.75 16.72 20.67
CA ILE A 371 11.87 17.87 20.42
C ILE A 371 10.60 17.69 21.23
N LYS A 372 10.48 18.42 22.35
CA LYS A 372 9.31 18.34 23.24
C LYS A 372 8.18 19.26 22.77
N SER A 373 6.96 19.02 23.25
CA SER A 373 5.87 20.00 23.14
C SER A 373 6.28 21.34 23.77
N GLY A 374 5.86 22.45 23.16
CA GLY A 374 6.30 23.80 23.50
C GLY A 374 7.66 24.19 22.90
N CYS A 375 8.21 23.39 21.98
CA CYS A 375 9.47 23.72 21.29
C CYS A 375 9.35 24.99 20.45
N THR A 376 10.50 25.58 20.10
CA THR A 376 10.57 26.66 19.11
C THR A 376 10.34 26.14 17.70
N GLN A 377 9.98 27.03 16.75
CA GLN A 377 9.85 26.63 15.34
C GLN A 377 11.16 26.05 14.78
N VAL A 378 12.29 26.67 15.12
CA VAL A 378 13.63 26.24 14.68
C VAL A 378 13.98 24.83 15.16
N GLU A 379 13.51 24.44 16.35
CA GLU A 379 13.67 23.08 16.84
C GLU A 379 12.78 22.10 16.08
N PHE A 380 11.51 22.46 15.86
CA PHE A 380 10.57 21.64 15.10
C PHE A 380 11.00 21.45 13.63
N ASP A 381 11.61 22.46 13.02
CA ASP A 381 12.12 22.39 11.64
C ASP A 381 13.16 21.26 11.46
N LYS A 382 13.82 20.81 12.53
CA LYS A 382 14.76 19.66 12.47
C LYS A 382 14.06 18.36 12.09
N ILE A 383 12.82 18.14 12.55
CA ILE A 383 12.04 16.95 12.17
C ILE A 383 11.33 17.15 10.85
N THR A 384 10.77 18.34 10.58
CA THR A 384 10.18 18.65 9.27
C THR A 384 11.23 18.53 8.17
N GLY A 385 12.48 18.96 8.38
CA GLY A 385 13.56 18.88 7.40
C GLY A 385 13.97 17.46 6.99
N LYS A 386 13.66 16.44 7.82
CA LYS A 386 13.83 15.02 7.47
C LYS A 386 12.78 14.54 6.47
N ILE A 387 11.58 15.11 6.53
CA ILE A 387 10.46 14.77 5.64
C ILE A 387 10.47 15.67 4.40
N ASN A 388 10.52 16.98 4.62
CA ASN A 388 10.51 18.02 3.61
C ASN A 388 11.65 19.02 3.85
N LYS A 389 12.74 18.87 3.10
CA LYS A 389 13.92 19.75 3.16
C LYS A 389 13.61 21.23 2.88
N GLY A 390 12.51 21.51 2.18
CA GLY A 390 12.06 22.88 1.90
C GLY A 390 11.28 23.52 3.05
N LEU A 391 11.00 22.78 4.13
CA LEU A 391 10.25 23.25 5.31
C LEU A 391 8.88 23.83 4.97
N VAL A 392 8.27 23.38 3.87
CA VAL A 392 6.99 23.90 3.41
C VAL A 392 5.93 23.64 4.48
N ASP A 393 5.32 24.74 4.93
CA ASP A 393 4.26 24.76 5.95
C ASP A 393 4.67 24.08 7.28
N SER A 394 5.95 24.21 7.66
CA SER A 394 6.46 23.64 8.92
C SER A 394 5.75 24.17 10.17
N ASP A 395 5.29 25.42 10.14
CA ASP A 395 4.48 26.04 11.19
C ASP A 395 3.13 25.33 11.37
N LYS A 396 2.47 24.95 10.27
CA LYS A 396 1.18 24.26 10.31
C LYS A 396 1.32 22.82 10.79
N ARG A 397 2.39 22.12 10.40
CA ARG A 397 2.75 20.80 10.93
C ARG A 397 2.98 20.84 12.43
N LYS A 398 3.64 21.90 12.91
CA LYS A 398 3.89 22.11 14.34
C LYS A 398 2.60 22.28 15.13
N ILE A 399 1.62 23.02 14.61
CA ILE A 399 0.29 23.17 15.25
C ILE A 399 -0.34 21.79 15.45
N ILE A 400 -0.39 20.96 14.40
CA ILE A 400 -0.95 19.60 14.49
C ILE A 400 -0.18 18.76 15.53
N PHE A 401 1.15 18.86 15.57
CA PHE A 401 1.98 18.19 16.58
C PHE A 401 1.59 18.61 18.01
N GLU A 402 1.47 19.90 18.30
CA GLU A 402 1.14 20.40 19.64
C GLU A 402 -0.27 19.96 20.08
N ASP A 403 -1.24 20.04 19.16
CA ASP A 403 -2.61 19.58 19.41
C ASP A 403 -2.67 18.08 19.65
N SER A 404 -1.95 17.30 18.81
CA SER A 404 -1.82 15.85 18.97
C SER A 404 -1.22 15.50 20.32
N TYR A 405 -0.11 16.13 20.71
CA TYR A 405 0.55 15.83 21.97
C TYR A 405 -0.35 16.15 23.17
N LYS A 406 -1.08 17.27 23.12
CA LYS A 406 -2.03 17.65 24.17
C LYS A 406 -3.16 16.63 24.36
N ILE A 407 -3.63 16.01 23.28
CA ILE A 407 -4.71 15.02 23.31
C ILE A 407 -4.19 13.65 23.74
N LEU A 408 -2.99 13.27 23.27
CA LEU A 408 -2.39 11.96 23.48
C LEU A 408 -1.68 11.80 24.83
N ASN A 409 -1.21 12.91 25.43
CA ASN A 409 -0.46 12.89 26.70
C ASN A 409 -1.37 13.19 27.91
N LYS A 410 -2.56 12.58 27.95
CA LYS A 410 -3.54 12.72 29.05
C LYS A 410 -3.62 11.47 29.91
#